data_AF-A0ABD1ZFE0-F1
#
_entry.id   AF-A0ABD1ZFE0-F1
#
_cell.length_a   1.000
_cell.length_b   1.000
_cell.length_c   1.000
_cell.angle_alpha   90.00
_cell.angle_beta   90.00
_cell.angle_gamma   90.00
#
_symmetry.space_group_name_H-M   'P 1'
#
loop_
_entity.id
_entity.type
_entity.pdbx_description
1 polymer ?
#
loop_
_entity_poly.entity_id
_entity_poly.type
_entity_poly.pdbx_seq_one_letter_code
_entity_poly.pdbx_strand_id
1 'polypeptide(L)'
;MEFTCKIDGRTIQGVVRDKHKARKIYETAKKKGQQGALMVYNSPDVWSTKISTIPTLGKVKVEVTVISELKHDVQVDGIRFTLPTKIAPRYGQELENLPSGIPPDSRGIDITCAVTTTSHSDHEPAIPISSDLSWDGDPQYQGGLSGEFDPCKGYATLSQKDTALDKDFVLLIVSAAAGELQAILEMHPTIQNSRALLLSLVPKFNLSRTKPEIIFIADWSGSMEPQILQLKIALTVFLKSLPVGMKFNISSFGSDYKFLTKGYQSLIITENV
;
A
#
# COMPACT_ATOMS: atom_id res chain seq x y z
N MET A 1 13.20 -5.39 7.41
CA MET A 1 12.25 -6.51 7.28
C MET A 1 12.77 -7.66 8.12
N GLU A 2 11.90 -8.24 8.95
CA GLU A 2 12.20 -9.40 9.78
C GLU A 2 11.21 -10.51 9.47
N PHE A 3 11.67 -11.76 9.53
CA PHE A 3 10.85 -12.95 9.28
C PHE A 3 11.14 -14.01 10.33
N THR A 4 10.10 -14.49 10.99
CA THR A 4 10.17 -15.63 11.92
C THR A 4 9.06 -16.63 11.59
N CYS A 5 9.39 -17.92 11.56
CA CYS A 5 8.43 -18.99 11.36
C CYS A 5 8.52 -20.00 12.51
N LYS A 6 7.42 -20.25 13.20
CA LYS A 6 7.32 -21.24 14.27
C LYS A 6 6.52 -22.44 13.78
N ILE A 7 7.13 -23.62 13.79
CA ILE A 7 6.51 -24.89 13.39
C ILE A 7 6.56 -25.82 14.60
N ASP A 8 5.39 -26.07 15.22
CA ASP A 8 5.25 -26.99 16.36
C ASP A 8 6.29 -26.75 17.48
N GLY A 9 6.43 -25.49 17.90
CA GLY A 9 7.38 -25.07 18.94
C GLY A 9 8.80 -24.77 18.45
N ARG A 10 9.21 -25.26 17.28
CA ARG A 10 10.51 -24.92 16.70
C ARG A 10 10.46 -23.54 16.02
N THR A 11 11.34 -22.63 16.44
CA THR A 11 11.47 -21.31 15.83
C THR A 11 12.56 -21.30 14.75
N ILE A 12 12.21 -20.83 13.55
CA ILE A 12 13.10 -20.60 12.42
C ILE A 12 13.22 -19.10 12.23
N GLN A 13 14.40 -18.55 12.51
CA GLN A 13 14.71 -17.15 12.23
C GLN A 13 15.18 -16.97 10.79
N GLY A 14 14.60 -16.00 10.09
CA GLY A 14 14.98 -15.64 8.74
C GLY A 14 16.32 -14.92 8.71
N VAL A 15 17.23 -15.39 7.86
CA VAL A 15 18.48 -14.69 7.57
C VAL A 15 18.48 -14.31 6.10
N VAL A 16 18.66 -13.01 5.83
CA VAL A 16 18.71 -12.49 4.45
C VAL A 16 19.93 -13.07 3.73
N ARG A 17 19.70 -13.64 2.55
CA ARG A 17 20.71 -14.25 1.70
C ARG A 17 20.37 -13.96 0.24
N ASP A 18 21.36 -14.12 -0.63
CA ASP A 18 21.14 -14.16 -2.08
C ASP A 18 20.04 -15.18 -2.46
N LYS A 19 19.20 -14.82 -3.43
CA LYS A 19 18.00 -15.58 -3.83
C LYS A 19 18.32 -17.04 -4.20
N HIS A 20 19.39 -17.28 -4.97
CA HIS A 20 19.77 -18.63 -5.39
C HIS A 20 20.33 -19.45 -4.23
N LYS A 21 21.14 -18.82 -3.37
CA LYS A 21 21.69 -19.46 -2.17
C LYS A 21 20.58 -19.84 -1.18
N ALA A 22 19.65 -18.93 -0.90
CA ALA A 22 18.51 -19.16 -0.01
C ALA A 22 17.66 -20.35 -0.50
N ARG A 23 17.35 -20.39 -1.80
CA ARG A 23 16.58 -21.49 -2.41
C ARG A 23 17.31 -22.83 -2.31
N LYS A 24 18.62 -22.87 -2.57
CA LYS A 24 19.42 -24.10 -2.46
C LYS A 24 19.44 -24.64 -1.02
N ILE A 25 19.60 -23.76 -0.03
CA ILE A 25 19.58 -24.13 1.39
C ILE A 25 18.22 -24.74 1.76
N TYR A 26 17.12 -24.06 1.39
CA TYR A 26 15.76 -24.53 1.64
C TYR A 26 15.48 -25.91 1.01
N GLU A 27 15.78 -26.08 -0.28
CA GLU A 27 15.54 -27.36 -0.97
C GLU A 27 16.40 -28.50 -0.38
N THR A 28 17.62 -28.20 0.07
CA THR A 28 18.48 -29.20 0.73
C THR A 28 17.89 -29.62 2.09
N ALA A 29 17.40 -28.67 2.88
CA ALA A 29 16.74 -28.96 4.16
C ALA A 29 15.46 -29.78 3.96
N LYS A 30 14.64 -29.39 2.98
CA LYS A 30 13.41 -30.09 2.59
C LYS A 30 13.70 -31.55 2.20
N LYS A 31 14.70 -31.80 1.36
CA LYS A 31 15.10 -33.16 0.95
C LYS A 31 15.57 -34.04 2.11
N LYS A 32 16.13 -33.43 3.16
CA LYS A 32 16.54 -34.13 4.40
C LYS A 32 15.39 -34.34 5.38
N GLY A 33 14.16 -33.99 5.02
CA GLY A 33 13.01 -34.07 5.93
C GLY A 33 13.12 -33.10 7.11
N GLN A 34 13.86 -32.01 6.96
CA GLN A 34 13.98 -30.99 8.00
C GLN A 34 12.87 -29.95 7.83
N GLN A 35 12.38 -29.43 8.95
CA GLN A 35 11.55 -28.24 8.99
C GLN A 35 12.32 -27.05 8.41
N GLY A 36 11.72 -26.39 7.43
CA GLY A 36 12.35 -25.28 6.72
C GLY A 36 11.33 -24.25 6.26
N ALA A 37 11.73 -22.98 6.27
CA ALA A 37 10.96 -21.86 5.77
C ALA A 37 11.80 -21.00 4.83
N LEU A 38 11.20 -20.50 3.77
CA LEU A 38 11.82 -19.62 2.78
C LEU A 38 10.85 -18.49 2.45
N MET A 39 11.25 -17.25 2.74
CA MET A 39 10.54 -16.06 2.29
C MET A 39 11.29 -15.45 1.10
N VAL A 40 10.55 -15.10 0.04
CA VAL A 40 11.09 -14.52 -1.19
C VAL A 40 10.39 -13.20 -1.47
N TYR A 41 11.18 -12.15 -1.69
CA TYR A 41 10.71 -10.89 -2.25
C TYR A 41 10.51 -11.04 -3.76
N ASN A 42 9.27 -10.86 -4.24
CA ASN A 42 8.92 -10.97 -5.66
C ASN A 42 8.74 -9.60 -6.31
N SER A 43 8.05 -8.67 -5.62
CA SER A 43 7.88 -7.27 -6.01
C SER A 43 7.79 -6.39 -4.75
N PRO A 44 7.78 -5.03 -4.86
CA PRO A 44 7.77 -4.11 -3.71
C PRO A 44 6.76 -4.40 -2.60
N ASP A 45 5.65 -5.03 -2.97
CA ASP A 45 4.48 -5.29 -2.15
C ASP A 45 4.03 -6.76 -2.23
N VAL A 46 4.83 -7.63 -2.83
CA VAL A 46 4.51 -9.06 -2.93
C VAL A 46 5.69 -9.89 -2.47
N TRP A 47 5.45 -10.63 -1.39
CA TRP A 47 6.35 -11.65 -0.87
C TRP A 47 5.67 -13.01 -0.89
N SER A 48 6.44 -14.07 -1.05
CA SER A 48 5.95 -15.44 -0.92
C SER A 48 6.75 -16.21 0.11
N THR A 49 6.03 -16.92 0.98
CA THR A 49 6.62 -17.78 2.00
C THR A 49 6.32 -19.23 1.67
N LYS A 50 7.36 -20.05 1.59
CA LYS A 50 7.28 -21.50 1.44
C LYS A 50 7.70 -22.17 2.74
N ILE A 51 6.89 -23.10 3.21
CA ILE A 51 7.11 -23.82 4.45
C ILE A 51 7.13 -25.31 4.11
N SER A 52 8.08 -26.05 4.67
CA SER A 52 8.29 -27.47 4.39
C SER A 52 8.31 -28.29 5.66
N THR A 53 7.91 -29.56 5.53
CA THR A 53 7.96 -30.56 6.59
C THR A 53 7.13 -30.14 7.82
N ILE A 54 5.84 -29.87 7.59
CA ILE A 54 4.88 -29.58 8.66
C ILE A 54 4.37 -30.93 9.19
N PRO A 55 4.50 -31.21 10.50
CA PRO A 55 3.95 -32.43 11.11
C PRO A 55 2.43 -32.53 10.93
N THR A 56 1.89 -33.74 10.96
CA THR A 56 0.43 -33.96 10.99
C THR A 56 -0.17 -33.24 12.21
N LEU A 57 -1.22 -32.45 12.00
CA LEU A 57 -1.83 -31.57 13.03
C LEU A 57 -0.90 -30.47 13.58
N GLY A 58 0.28 -30.28 12.98
CA GLY A 58 1.23 -29.25 13.38
C GLY A 58 0.71 -27.85 13.11
N LYS A 59 0.91 -26.95 14.08
CA LYS A 59 0.57 -25.52 13.94
C LYS A 59 1.75 -24.75 13.40
N VAL A 60 1.47 -23.80 12.51
CA VAL A 60 2.46 -22.89 11.94
C VAL A 60 2.09 -21.45 12.27
N LYS A 61 3.02 -20.70 12.85
CA LYS A 61 2.90 -19.25 13.05
C LYS A 61 3.97 -18.56 12.23
N VAL A 62 3.57 -17.66 11.34
CA VAL A 62 4.48 -16.82 10.56
C VAL A 62 4.37 -15.39 11.07
N GLU A 63 5.50 -14.79 11.41
CA GLU A 63 5.62 -13.42 11.89
C GLU A 63 6.48 -12.65 10.89
N VAL A 64 5.94 -11.59 10.32
CA VAL A 64 6.62 -10.72 9.35
C VAL A 64 6.58 -9.28 9.87
N THR A 65 7.75 -8.67 10.00
CA THR A 65 7.88 -7.25 10.35
C THR A 65 8.36 -6.48 9.13
N VAL A 66 7.60 -5.49 8.70
CA VAL A 66 7.92 -4.62 7.56
C VAL A 66 8.03 -3.17 8.04
N ILE A 67 8.98 -2.45 7.46
CA ILE A 67 9.10 -1.01 7.61
C ILE A 67 8.85 -0.44 6.21
N SER A 68 7.88 0.45 6.09
CA SER A 68 7.51 1.08 4.81
C SER A 68 7.19 2.54 5.02
N GLU A 69 7.54 3.35 4.03
CA GLU A 69 7.06 4.72 3.93
C GLU A 69 5.58 4.71 3.55
N LEU A 70 4.77 5.51 4.23
CA LEU A 70 3.35 5.68 3.93
C LEU A 70 3.14 6.89 3.04
N LYS A 71 2.20 6.78 2.09
CA LYS A 71 1.93 7.86 1.13
C LYS A 71 0.95 8.87 1.71
N HIS A 72 1.15 10.14 1.34
CA HIS A 72 0.15 11.18 1.53
C HIS A 72 -1.04 10.95 0.59
N ASP A 73 -2.23 11.16 1.14
CA ASP A 73 -3.50 11.12 0.45
C ASP A 73 -4.02 12.55 0.29
N VAL A 74 -4.07 13.00 -0.97
CA VAL A 74 -4.47 14.37 -1.32
C VAL A 74 -5.96 14.62 -1.05
N GLN A 75 -6.82 13.59 -1.03
CA GLN A 75 -8.26 13.77 -0.84
C GLN A 75 -8.62 14.09 0.60
N VAL A 76 -7.95 13.43 1.55
CA VAL A 76 -8.19 13.63 3.00
C VAL A 76 -7.09 14.46 3.68
N ASP A 77 -6.13 14.95 2.91
CA ASP A 77 -4.93 15.65 3.39
C ASP A 77 -4.26 14.92 4.56
N GLY A 78 -4.06 13.61 4.39
CA GLY A 78 -3.62 12.70 5.45
C GLY A 78 -2.68 11.63 4.95
N ILE A 79 -2.40 10.63 5.79
CA ILE A 79 -1.59 9.47 5.44
C ILE A 79 -2.52 8.28 5.21
N ARG A 80 -2.31 7.55 4.10
CA ARG A 80 -3.05 6.32 3.80
C ARG A 80 -2.16 5.10 3.99
N PHE A 81 -2.62 4.16 4.83
CA PHE A 81 -2.14 2.79 4.84
C PHE A 81 -3.19 1.87 4.22
N THR A 82 -2.75 0.97 3.35
CA THR A 82 -3.63 -0.01 2.71
C THR A 82 -3.03 -1.40 2.87
N LEU A 83 -3.80 -2.30 3.48
CA LEU A 83 -3.50 -3.72 3.53
C LEU A 83 -4.41 -4.43 2.52
N PRO A 84 -3.86 -4.83 1.35
CA PRO A 84 -4.66 -5.45 0.31
C PRO A 84 -5.09 -6.86 0.71
N THR A 85 -6.32 -7.24 0.32
CA THR A 85 -6.83 -8.61 0.53
C THR A 85 -6.58 -9.52 -0.65
N LYS A 86 -6.32 -8.92 -1.82
CA LYS A 86 -6.11 -9.65 -3.07
C LYS A 86 -4.88 -9.11 -3.80
N ILE A 87 -4.07 -10.04 -4.31
CA ILE A 87 -3.00 -9.72 -5.24
C ILE A 87 -3.60 -9.76 -6.65
N ALA A 88 -3.81 -8.60 -7.28
CA ALA A 88 -4.28 -8.51 -8.66
C ALA A 88 -3.15 -8.86 -9.65
N PRO A 89 -3.46 -9.49 -10.81
CA PRO A 89 -2.49 -9.67 -11.89
C PRO A 89 -1.91 -8.33 -12.33
N ARG A 90 -0.59 -8.26 -12.53
CA ARG A 90 0.09 -7.05 -13.01
C ARG A 90 0.35 -7.14 -14.50
N TYR A 91 0.39 -5.99 -15.17
CA TYR A 91 0.86 -5.92 -16.55
C TYR A 91 2.30 -6.41 -16.64
N GLY A 92 2.58 -7.32 -17.58
CA GLY A 92 3.88 -7.95 -17.75
C GLY A 92 3.87 -9.44 -17.37
N GLN A 93 5.04 -9.97 -17.01
CA GLN A 93 5.18 -11.38 -16.66
C GLN A 93 4.45 -11.68 -15.35
N GLU A 94 3.55 -12.66 -15.40
CA GLU A 94 2.83 -13.12 -14.21
C GLU A 94 3.82 -13.68 -13.19
N LEU A 95 3.62 -13.31 -11.93
CA LEU A 95 4.46 -13.78 -10.84
C LEU A 95 4.22 -15.29 -10.64
N GLU A 96 5.21 -16.10 -11.05
CA GLU A 96 5.12 -17.55 -10.96
C GLU A 96 4.82 -18.04 -9.53
N ASN A 97 3.87 -18.98 -9.42
CA ASN A 97 3.50 -19.68 -8.18
C ASN A 97 2.83 -18.81 -7.10
N LEU A 98 2.17 -17.72 -7.47
CA LEU A 98 1.20 -17.10 -6.56
C LEU A 98 -0.03 -18.00 -6.42
N PRO A 99 -0.50 -18.26 -5.19
CA PRO A 99 -1.77 -18.95 -5.01
C PRO A 99 -2.89 -18.11 -5.61
N SER A 100 -3.61 -18.69 -6.57
CA SER A 100 -4.80 -18.11 -7.16
C SER A 100 -5.99 -18.29 -6.22
N GLY A 101 -6.26 -17.29 -5.37
CA GLY A 101 -7.47 -17.22 -4.54
C GLY A 101 -7.21 -17.15 -3.04
N ILE A 102 -8.22 -16.64 -2.32
CA ILE A 102 -8.30 -16.65 -0.86
C ILE A 102 -8.64 -18.09 -0.45
N PRO A 103 -7.95 -18.71 0.52
CA PRO A 103 -8.36 -20.01 1.07
C PRO A 103 -9.82 -19.93 1.55
N PRO A 104 -10.68 -20.89 1.19
CA PRO A 104 -12.14 -20.83 1.42
C PRO A 104 -12.59 -20.84 2.89
N ASP A 105 -11.67 -20.81 3.85
CA ASP A 105 -11.95 -20.85 5.30
C ASP A 105 -11.13 -19.81 6.09
N SER A 106 -10.86 -18.65 5.47
CA SER A 106 -10.16 -17.54 6.11
C SER A 106 -11.07 -16.85 7.15
N ARG A 107 -11.34 -17.53 8.26
CA ARG A 107 -12.09 -16.97 9.38
C ARG A 107 -11.20 -16.08 10.24
N GLY A 108 -11.70 -14.88 10.53
CA GLY A 108 -11.17 -13.98 11.55
C GLY A 108 -9.85 -13.32 11.15
N ILE A 109 -9.93 -12.10 10.61
CA ILE A 109 -8.78 -11.20 10.54
C ILE A 109 -8.92 -10.22 11.70
N ASP A 110 -8.00 -10.30 12.66
CA ASP A 110 -7.90 -9.32 13.74
C ASP A 110 -6.87 -8.25 13.34
N ILE A 111 -7.31 -7.00 13.25
CA ILE A 111 -6.48 -5.86 12.92
C ILE A 111 -6.47 -4.93 14.12
N THR A 112 -5.30 -4.80 14.73
CA THR A 112 -5.03 -3.78 15.74
C THR A 112 -4.07 -2.77 15.14
N CYS A 113 -4.50 -1.51 15.07
CA CYS A 113 -3.65 -0.41 14.65
C CYS A 113 -3.32 0.45 15.86
N ALA A 114 -2.03 0.55 16.17
CA ALA A 114 -1.49 1.51 17.12
C ALA A 114 -0.67 2.54 16.33
N VAL A 115 -1.11 3.79 16.38
CA VAL A 115 -0.38 4.93 15.83
C VAL A 115 0.37 5.57 16.99
N THR A 116 1.67 5.80 16.83
CA THR A 116 2.47 6.53 17.81
C THR A 116 3.25 7.61 17.09
N THR A 117 3.16 8.83 17.58
CA THR A 117 3.90 9.98 17.06
C THR A 117 4.96 10.40 18.05
N THR A 118 6.13 10.82 17.55
CA THR A 118 7.18 11.44 18.36
C THR A 118 6.97 12.95 18.31
N SER A 119 6.08 13.47 19.15
CA SER A 119 6.00 14.92 19.33
C SER A 119 7.01 15.35 20.40
N HIS A 120 7.89 16.29 20.04
CA HIS A 120 8.75 17.03 20.98
C HIS A 120 8.24 18.46 21.20
N SER A 121 7.08 18.79 20.65
CA SER A 121 6.44 20.11 20.73
C SER A 121 5.25 20.08 21.68
N ASP A 122 5.05 21.16 22.44
CA ASP A 122 3.93 21.39 23.37
C ASP A 122 2.54 21.48 22.68
N HIS A 123 2.43 21.04 21.43
CA HIS A 123 1.20 21.05 20.64
C HIS A 123 0.63 19.64 20.51
N GLU A 124 -0.58 19.47 21.03
CA GLU A 124 -1.37 18.25 21.03
C GLU A 124 -1.67 17.78 19.59
N PRO A 125 -1.13 16.65 19.12
CA PRO A 125 -1.60 16.07 17.87
C PRO A 125 -2.87 15.27 18.17
N ALA A 126 -4.05 15.88 18.00
CA ALA A 126 -5.26 15.08 17.86
C ALA A 126 -5.16 14.28 16.56
N ILE A 127 -5.10 12.95 16.66
CA ILE A 127 -5.05 12.03 15.52
C ILE A 127 -6.44 11.41 15.35
N PRO A 128 -7.37 12.03 14.60
CA PRO A 128 -8.55 11.32 14.14
C PRO A 128 -8.11 10.21 13.17
N ILE A 129 -8.38 8.97 13.57
CA ILE A 129 -8.24 7.81 12.70
C ILE A 129 -9.60 7.59 12.05
N SER A 130 -9.66 7.52 10.72
CA SER A 130 -10.86 7.09 10.00
C SER A 130 -10.55 5.86 9.17
N SER A 131 -11.33 4.80 9.34
CA SER A 131 -11.29 3.60 8.51
C SER A 131 -12.57 3.46 7.70
N ASP A 132 -12.46 2.91 6.49
CA ASP A 132 -13.63 2.59 5.65
C ASP A 132 -14.49 1.44 6.22
N LEU A 133 -14.00 0.79 7.29
CA LEU A 133 -14.72 -0.15 8.12
C LEU A 133 -15.16 0.58 9.39
N SER A 134 -16.46 0.50 9.71
CA SER A 134 -17.16 1.24 10.78
C SER A 134 -16.29 1.56 12.01
N TRP A 135 -15.97 2.85 12.13
CA TRP A 135 -15.39 3.48 13.30
C TRP A 135 -16.50 3.68 14.34
N ASP A 136 -16.49 2.90 15.42
CA ASP A 136 -17.16 3.31 16.65
C ASP A 136 -16.20 4.23 17.40
N GLY A 137 -16.41 5.52 17.20
CA GLY A 137 -15.74 6.57 17.95
C GLY A 137 -16.25 6.58 19.38
N ASP A 138 -15.81 5.62 20.18
CA ASP A 138 -15.84 5.76 21.62
C ASP A 138 -14.41 5.98 22.11
N PRO A 139 -14.06 7.19 22.62
CA PRO A 139 -12.80 7.42 23.31
C PRO A 139 -12.64 6.54 24.57
N GLN A 140 -13.64 5.72 24.93
CA GLN A 140 -13.63 4.79 26.04
C GLN A 140 -13.46 3.31 25.67
N TYR A 141 -12.89 2.95 24.50
CA TYR A 141 -12.44 1.56 24.30
C TYR A 141 -11.18 1.24 25.14
N GLN A 142 -11.40 1.09 26.46
CA GLN A 142 -10.49 0.49 27.42
C GLN A 142 -10.43 -1.03 27.19
N GLY A 143 -9.88 -1.43 26.04
CA GLY A 143 -9.42 -2.80 25.83
C GLY A 143 -8.16 -3.09 26.64
N GLY A 144 -8.27 -3.13 27.97
CA GLY A 144 -7.23 -3.69 28.85
C GLY A 144 -5.92 -2.90 28.99
N LEU A 145 -5.87 -1.63 28.61
CA LEU A 145 -4.73 -0.75 28.90
C LEU A 145 -5.18 0.34 29.89
N SER A 146 -4.91 0.12 31.17
CA SER A 146 -5.05 1.11 32.25
C SER A 146 -3.93 2.15 32.15
N GLY A 147 -3.94 2.96 31.09
CA GLY A 147 -2.98 4.05 30.86
C GLY A 147 -3.66 5.40 30.83
N GLU A 148 -2.96 6.45 31.27
CA GLU A 148 -3.34 7.84 31.03
C GLU A 148 -3.50 8.12 29.52
N PHE A 149 -4.44 9.00 29.17
CA PHE A 149 -4.62 9.46 27.80
C PHE A 149 -3.32 10.12 27.30
N ASP A 150 -2.74 9.54 26.24
CA ASP A 150 -1.53 10.03 25.59
C ASP A 150 -1.92 10.60 24.22
N PRO A 151 -1.88 11.93 24.02
CA PRO A 151 -2.26 12.55 22.75
C PRO A 151 -1.34 12.12 21.60
N CYS A 152 -0.17 11.53 21.88
CA CYS A 152 0.73 11.01 20.85
C CYS A 152 0.34 9.61 20.35
N LYS A 153 -0.69 8.99 20.96
CA LYS A 153 -1.12 7.63 20.65
C LYS A 153 -2.56 7.58 20.15
N GLY A 154 -2.76 6.91 19.03
CA GLY A 154 -4.08 6.58 18.50
C GLY A 154 -4.27 5.07 18.43
N TYR A 155 -5.44 4.58 18.84
CA TYR A 155 -5.79 3.16 18.76
C TYR A 155 -7.03 2.98 17.89
N ALA A 156 -6.98 2.01 16.99
CA ALA A 156 -8.12 1.60 16.18
C ALA A 156 -8.17 0.08 16.11
N THR A 157 -9.36 -0.46 16.36
CA THR A 157 -9.65 -1.90 16.26
C THR A 157 -10.89 -2.07 15.41
N LEU A 158 -10.92 -3.13 14.61
CA LEU A 158 -12.09 -3.45 13.81
C LEU A 158 -13.28 -3.76 14.73
N SER A 159 -14.44 -3.13 14.46
CA SER A 159 -15.67 -3.33 15.25
C SER A 159 -16.24 -4.75 15.12
N GLN A 160 -15.90 -5.48 14.05
CA GLN A 160 -16.32 -6.85 13.81
C GLN A 160 -15.13 -7.82 13.85
N LYS A 161 -15.26 -8.91 14.61
CA LYS A 161 -14.18 -9.91 14.79
C LYS A 161 -14.22 -11.06 13.77
N ASP A 162 -15.37 -11.26 13.11
CA ASP A 162 -15.66 -12.41 12.26
C ASP A 162 -15.92 -12.03 10.80
N THR A 163 -15.19 -11.04 10.29
CA THR A 163 -15.31 -10.61 8.89
C THR A 163 -14.11 -11.10 8.10
N ALA A 164 -14.36 -11.96 7.11
CA ALA A 164 -13.39 -12.20 6.05
C ALA A 164 -13.27 -10.90 5.25
N LEU A 165 -12.06 -10.35 5.09
CA LEU A 165 -11.88 -9.12 4.33
C LEU A 165 -12.22 -9.37 2.85
N ASP A 166 -13.42 -8.97 2.43
CA ASP A 166 -13.89 -8.98 1.04
C ASP A 166 -13.31 -7.82 0.22
N LYS A 167 -12.84 -6.78 0.91
CA LYS A 167 -12.20 -5.57 0.37
C LYS A 167 -10.92 -5.26 1.13
N ASP A 168 -10.04 -4.50 0.49
CA ASP A 168 -8.80 -4.00 1.10
C ASP A 168 -9.09 -3.24 2.40
N PHE A 169 -8.25 -3.46 3.41
CA PHE A 169 -8.28 -2.66 4.62
C PHE A 169 -7.57 -1.34 4.38
N VAL A 170 -8.27 -0.22 4.58
CA VAL A 170 -7.74 1.14 4.41
C VAL A 170 -7.81 1.87 5.75
N LEU A 171 -6.65 2.36 6.20
CA LEU A 171 -6.50 3.21 7.37
C LEU A 171 -6.07 4.60 6.90
N LEU A 172 -6.89 5.60 7.20
CA LEU A 172 -6.57 7.00 6.96
C LEU A 172 -6.23 7.65 8.30
N ILE A 173 -5.04 8.25 8.35
CA ILE A 173 -4.51 8.94 9.51
C ILE A 173 -4.43 10.41 9.14
N VAL A 174 -5.30 11.23 9.74
CA VAL A 174 -5.25 12.68 9.58
C VAL A 174 -4.65 13.25 10.86
N SER A 175 -3.72 14.18 10.72
CA SER A 175 -3.13 14.89 11.86
C SER A 175 -3.57 16.35 11.83
N ALA A 176 -3.95 16.90 12.99
CA ALA A 176 -4.28 18.31 13.12
C ALA A 176 -3.13 19.25 12.71
N ALA A 177 -1.88 18.78 12.80
CA ALA A 177 -0.66 19.51 12.41
C ALA A 177 -0.16 19.14 11.00
N ALA A 178 -0.99 18.50 10.16
CA ALA A 178 -0.60 18.10 8.81
C ALA A 178 -0.19 19.34 7.98
N GLY A 179 1.01 19.27 7.40
CA GLY A 179 1.55 20.33 6.54
C GLY A 179 2.34 21.43 7.25
N GLU A 180 2.62 21.29 8.55
CA GLU A 180 3.63 22.11 9.23
C GLU A 180 5.05 21.59 8.97
N LEU A 181 6.03 22.49 9.05
CA LEU A 181 7.44 22.13 8.93
C LEU A 181 7.87 21.36 10.18
N GLN A 182 8.37 20.13 9.99
CA GLN A 182 8.76 19.26 11.10
C GLN A 182 10.16 18.70 10.88
N ALA A 183 10.92 18.60 11.96
CA ALA A 183 12.24 17.98 12.00
C ALA A 183 12.28 16.95 13.13
N ILE A 184 12.40 15.67 12.79
CA ILE A 184 12.41 14.55 13.74
C ILE A 184 13.81 13.95 13.76
N LEU A 185 14.45 13.93 14.93
CA LEU A 185 15.77 13.35 15.15
C LEU A 185 15.61 12.03 15.93
N GLU A 186 15.93 10.92 15.28
CA GLU A 186 15.95 9.59 15.90
C GLU A 186 17.38 9.14 16.18
N MET A 187 17.57 8.45 17.31
CA MET A 187 18.86 7.87 17.69
C MET A 187 18.76 6.35 17.70
N HIS A 188 19.78 5.67 17.18
CA HIS A 188 19.77 4.21 17.19
C HIS A 188 19.90 3.69 18.63
N PRO A 189 19.02 2.78 19.10
CA PRO A 189 18.98 2.37 20.50
C PRO A 189 20.27 1.68 20.97
N THR A 190 20.99 1.01 20.06
CA THR A 190 22.18 0.21 20.40
C THR A 190 23.47 0.67 19.74
N ILE A 191 23.42 1.58 18.75
CA ILE A 191 24.62 2.00 18.01
C ILE A 191 24.95 3.41 18.46
N GLN A 192 26.02 3.53 19.22
CA GLN A 192 26.48 4.80 19.75
C GLN A 192 26.76 5.80 18.61
N ASN A 193 26.33 7.04 18.79
CA ASN A 193 26.49 8.15 17.84
C ASN A 193 25.79 7.97 16.48
N SER A 194 24.90 6.99 16.32
CA SER A 194 24.07 6.88 15.12
C SER A 194 22.81 7.72 15.27
N ARG A 195 22.62 8.65 14.33
CA ARG A 195 21.50 9.62 14.32
C ARG A 195 20.87 9.64 12.92
N ALA A 196 19.55 9.72 12.86
CA ALA A 196 18.79 9.90 11.63
C ALA A 196 17.89 11.13 11.79
N LEU A 197 17.94 12.04 10.82
CA LEU A 197 17.09 13.24 10.79
C LEU A 197 16.09 13.11 9.64
N LEU A 198 14.81 13.19 9.95
CA LEU A 198 13.73 13.35 8.98
C LEU A 198 13.28 14.80 8.98
N LEU A 199 13.33 15.45 7.82
CA LEU A 199 12.83 16.81 7.62
C LEU A 199 11.61 16.76 6.70
N SER A 200 10.45 17.15 7.21
CA SER A 200 9.21 17.26 6.43
C SER A 200 8.98 18.73 6.05
N LEU A 201 9.04 19.00 4.74
CA LEU A 201 8.79 20.31 4.15
C LEU A 201 7.53 20.22 3.29
N VAL A 202 6.43 20.79 3.75
CA VAL A 202 5.16 20.83 3.01
C VAL A 202 4.84 22.29 2.66
N PRO A 203 5.52 22.87 1.66
CA PRO A 203 5.27 24.25 1.28
C PRO A 203 3.85 24.40 0.71
N LYS A 204 3.05 25.27 1.34
CA LYS A 204 1.72 25.64 0.85
C LYS A 204 1.88 26.75 -0.18
N PHE A 205 1.81 26.40 -1.47
CA PHE A 205 1.85 27.38 -2.54
C PHE A 205 0.43 27.76 -2.98
N ASN A 206 0.11 29.05 -2.93
CA ASN A 206 -1.07 29.59 -3.63
C ASN A 206 -0.70 29.81 -5.10
N LEU A 207 -0.58 28.71 -5.85
CA LEU A 207 -0.32 28.78 -7.28
C LEU A 207 -1.59 29.21 -8.02
N SER A 208 -1.48 30.22 -8.87
CA SER A 208 -2.54 30.56 -9.81
C SER A 208 -2.84 29.34 -10.68
N ARG A 209 -4.12 28.95 -10.79
CA ARG A 209 -4.55 27.78 -11.57
C ARG A 209 -4.13 27.96 -13.04
N THR A 210 -3.04 27.31 -13.43
CA THR A 210 -2.60 27.24 -14.83
C THR A 210 -3.62 26.43 -15.62
N LYS A 211 -3.83 26.80 -16.89
CA LYS A 211 -4.62 26.00 -17.83
C LYS A 211 -3.64 25.11 -18.62
N PRO A 212 -3.30 23.90 -18.15
CA PRO A 212 -2.36 23.06 -18.86
C PRO A 212 -2.93 22.60 -20.20
N GLU A 213 -2.04 22.31 -21.14
CA GLU A 213 -2.39 21.65 -22.40
C GLU A 213 -2.09 20.15 -22.23
N ILE A 214 -3.07 19.29 -22.50
CA ILE A 214 -2.94 17.83 -22.31
C ILE A 214 -2.86 17.13 -23.65
N ILE A 215 -1.83 16.31 -23.87
CA ILE A 215 -1.73 15.45 -25.04
C ILE A 215 -1.80 13.99 -24.59
N PHE A 216 -2.88 13.29 -24.97
CA PHE A 216 -3.00 11.86 -24.74
C PHE A 216 -2.20 11.10 -25.80
N ILE A 217 -1.25 10.29 -25.39
CA ILE A 217 -0.48 9.44 -26.30
C ILE A 217 -1.06 8.02 -26.19
N ALA A 218 -1.62 7.52 -27.29
CA ALA A 218 -2.39 6.28 -27.34
C ALA A 218 -1.71 5.25 -28.26
N ASP A 219 -1.30 4.11 -27.69
CA ASP A 219 -0.70 3.01 -28.44
C ASP A 219 -1.79 2.19 -29.16
N TRP A 220 -1.62 1.93 -30.45
CA TRP A 220 -2.46 1.04 -31.25
C TRP A 220 -1.66 -0.01 -32.03
N SER A 221 -0.43 -0.31 -31.57
CA SER A 221 0.41 -1.40 -32.08
C SER A 221 -0.29 -2.77 -31.99
N GLY A 222 0.23 -3.76 -32.73
CA GLY A 222 -0.39 -5.09 -32.80
C GLY A 222 -0.60 -5.77 -31.44
N SER A 223 0.26 -5.50 -30.45
CA SER A 223 0.09 -6.03 -29.08
C SER A 223 -1.11 -5.44 -28.33
N MET A 224 -1.65 -4.31 -28.78
CA MET A 224 -2.79 -3.63 -28.18
C MET A 224 -4.14 -4.17 -28.68
N GLU A 225 -4.17 -5.05 -29.68
CA GLU A 225 -5.40 -5.64 -30.23
C GLU A 225 -6.38 -6.15 -29.15
N PRO A 226 -5.96 -6.95 -28.14
CA PRO A 226 -6.87 -7.40 -27.10
C PRO A 226 -7.33 -6.30 -26.13
N GLN A 227 -6.61 -5.17 -26.06
CA GLN A 227 -6.80 -4.11 -25.06
C GLN A 227 -7.40 -2.82 -25.63
N ILE A 228 -7.60 -2.75 -26.95
CA ILE A 228 -8.05 -1.54 -27.66
C ILE A 228 -9.42 -1.05 -27.17
N LEU A 229 -10.31 -1.96 -26.81
CA LEU A 229 -11.63 -1.61 -26.26
C LEU A 229 -11.47 -0.90 -24.91
N GLN A 230 -10.59 -1.40 -24.05
CA GLN A 230 -10.34 -0.84 -22.73
C GLN A 230 -9.65 0.53 -22.84
N LEU A 231 -8.74 0.70 -23.81
CA LEU A 231 -8.15 1.99 -24.14
C LEU A 231 -9.21 3.03 -24.55
N LYS A 232 -10.17 2.65 -25.39
CA LYS A 232 -11.29 3.53 -25.80
C LYS A 232 -12.17 3.94 -24.62
N ILE A 233 -12.49 3.00 -23.74
CA ILE A 233 -13.28 3.26 -22.52
C ILE A 233 -12.51 4.24 -21.61
N ALA A 234 -11.23 3.98 -21.34
CA ALA A 234 -10.40 4.83 -20.50
C ALA A 234 -10.26 6.25 -21.07
N LEU A 235 -9.96 6.39 -22.37
CA LEU A 235 -9.89 7.70 -23.03
C LEU A 235 -11.22 8.44 -22.94
N THR A 236 -12.36 7.75 -23.09
CA THR A 236 -13.68 8.37 -22.96
C THR A 236 -13.91 8.92 -21.55
N VAL A 237 -13.50 8.20 -20.51
CA VAL A 237 -13.58 8.65 -19.11
C VAL A 237 -12.66 9.85 -18.88
N PHE A 238 -11.44 9.84 -19.41
CA PHE A 238 -10.51 10.96 -19.29
C PHE A 238 -11.04 12.21 -19.99
N LEU A 239 -11.54 12.10 -21.22
CA LEU A 239 -12.11 13.25 -21.94
C LEU A 239 -13.31 13.85 -21.21
N LYS A 240 -14.17 13.02 -20.59
CA LYS A 240 -15.32 13.48 -19.79
C LYS A 240 -14.93 14.12 -18.46
N SER A 241 -13.75 13.84 -17.92
CA SER A 241 -13.27 14.40 -16.66
C SER A 241 -12.40 15.65 -16.85
N LEU A 242 -12.10 16.04 -18.09
CA LEU A 242 -11.37 17.27 -18.38
C LEU A 242 -12.21 18.51 -18.00
N PRO A 243 -11.64 19.46 -17.26
CA PRO A 243 -12.26 20.76 -17.02
C PRO A 243 -12.62 21.50 -18.32
N VAL A 244 -13.74 22.23 -18.29
CA VAL A 244 -14.21 23.03 -19.42
C VAL A 244 -13.17 24.09 -19.80
N GLY A 245 -12.97 24.28 -21.11
CA GLY A 245 -12.01 25.26 -21.64
C GLY A 245 -10.55 24.84 -21.54
N MET A 246 -10.25 23.60 -21.15
CA MET A 246 -8.92 23.04 -21.31
C MET A 246 -8.65 22.60 -22.75
N LYS A 247 -7.41 22.84 -23.18
CA LYS A 247 -6.91 22.39 -24.46
C LYS A 247 -6.39 20.96 -24.36
N PHE A 248 -6.78 20.12 -25.30
CA PHE A 248 -6.26 18.77 -25.41
C PHE A 248 -6.03 18.33 -26.86
N ASN A 249 -5.24 17.28 -27.04
CA ASN A 249 -5.16 16.53 -28.30
C ASN A 249 -4.89 15.05 -28.01
N ILE A 250 -5.08 14.19 -29.01
CA ILE A 250 -4.79 12.75 -28.91
C ILE A 250 -3.82 12.40 -30.03
N SER A 251 -2.69 11.77 -29.69
CA SER A 251 -1.72 11.21 -30.62
C SER A 251 -1.79 9.70 -30.55
N SER A 252 -2.37 9.07 -31.57
CA SER A 252 -2.33 7.61 -31.73
C SER A 252 -1.02 7.20 -32.40
N PHE A 253 -0.31 6.19 -31.89
CA PHE A 253 0.96 5.72 -32.46
C PHE A 253 1.07 4.19 -32.52
N GLY A 254 1.66 3.69 -33.61
CA GLY A 254 1.98 2.29 -33.86
C GLY A 254 3.26 2.24 -34.69
N SER A 255 3.21 1.72 -35.92
CA SER A 255 4.30 1.91 -36.88
C SER A 255 4.42 3.36 -37.36
N ASP A 256 3.30 4.08 -37.41
CA ASP A 256 3.19 5.50 -37.70
C ASP A 256 2.40 6.20 -36.58
N TYR A 257 2.46 7.53 -36.54
CA TYR A 257 1.67 8.34 -35.61
C TYR A 257 0.68 9.25 -36.32
N LYS A 258 -0.44 9.54 -35.64
CA LYS A 258 -1.47 10.45 -36.12
C LYS A 258 -2.08 11.21 -34.96
N PHE A 259 -2.17 12.53 -35.11
CA PHE A 259 -2.95 13.37 -34.21
C PHE A 259 -4.43 13.36 -34.61
N LEU A 260 -5.32 13.41 -33.62
CA LEU A 260 -6.76 13.54 -33.84
C LEU A 260 -7.09 14.81 -34.62
N THR A 261 -6.41 15.91 -34.31
CA THR A 261 -6.49 17.15 -35.10
C THR A 261 -5.10 17.78 -35.28
N LYS A 262 -4.96 18.63 -36.31
CA LYS A 262 -3.72 19.40 -36.60
C LYS A 262 -3.38 20.44 -35.52
N GLY A 263 -4.25 20.68 -34.54
CA GLY A 263 -4.07 21.62 -33.45
C GLY A 263 -4.69 21.09 -32.15
N TYR A 264 -5.06 21.97 -31.23
CA TYR A 264 -5.73 21.58 -29.99
C TYR A 264 -7.24 21.68 -30.12
N GLN A 265 -7.95 20.77 -29.47
CA GLN A 265 -9.37 20.89 -29.21
C GLN A 265 -9.58 21.51 -27.84
N SER A 266 -10.66 22.27 -27.67
CA SER A 266 -11.11 22.75 -26.36
C SER A 266 -12.44 22.10 -26.04
N LEU A 267 -12.62 21.62 -24.81
CA LEU A 267 -13.89 21.07 -24.39
C LEU A 267 -14.90 22.22 -24.23
N ILE A 268 -15.93 22.22 -25.08
CA ILE A 268 -17.06 23.16 -25.03
C ILE A 268 -18.27 22.34 -24.56
N ILE A 269 -18.92 22.77 -23.48
CA ILE A 269 -20.23 22.23 -23.12
C ILE A 269 -21.22 22.87 -24.09
N THR A 270 -21.69 22.12 -25.07
CA THR A 270 -22.96 22.45 -25.72
C THR A 270 -24.08 22.01 -24.78
N GLU A 271 -24.75 22.97 -24.16
CA GLU A 271 -26.05 22.74 -23.54
C GLU A 271 -27.00 22.25 -24.64
N ASN A 272 -27.25 20.94 -24.68
CA ASN A 272 -28.40 20.42 -25.40
C ASN A 272 -29.60 20.61 -24.46
N VAL A 273 -30.42 21.63 -24.77
CA VAL A 273 -31.81 21.76 -24.33
C VAL A 273 -32.65 20.65 -24.95
#